data_AF-A0A2J6R678-F1
#
_entry.id   AF-A0A2J6R678-F1
#
_cell.length_a   1.000
_cell.length_b   1.000
_cell.length_c   1.000
_cell.angle_alpha   90.00
_cell.angle_beta   90.00
_cell.angle_gamma   90.00
#
_symmetry.space_group_name_H-M   'P 1'
#
loop_
_entity.id
_entity.type
_entity.pdbx_description
1 polymer ?
#
loop_
_entity_poly.entity_id
_entity_poly.type
_entity_poly.pdbx_seq_one_letter_code
_entity_poly.pdbx_strand_id
1 'polypeptide(L)'
;MAPVSQADSHDVVEKQLKDVIQDLYQLMIQVNSYDLAGRPSRDVLENSVKQLDLTLQKIHTTANNPTTQLPSIPPELIQYVDTGRNPDIYTREFVELARRGNQLMRGKLEAFGSFRDVLAEVMVAGLPELKKDIVDVVVKTGGREEVVEKEDQVS
;
A
#
# COMPACT_ATOMS: atom_id res chain seq x y z
N MET A 1 -20.22 -1.71 6.27
CA MET A 1 -19.76 -0.62 7.16
C MET A 1 -18.54 -1.14 7.90
N ALA A 2 -17.37 -0.54 7.71
CA ALA A 2 -16.15 -0.91 8.44
C ALA A 2 -16.33 -0.56 9.94
N PRO A 3 -15.75 -1.32 10.88
CA PRO A 3 -16.05 -1.16 12.29
C PRO A 3 -15.42 0.13 12.84
N VAL A 4 -16.25 0.89 13.55
CA VAL A 4 -15.93 2.19 14.19
C VAL A 4 -14.93 2.11 15.36
N SER A 5 -14.54 0.91 15.79
CA SER A 5 -13.63 0.70 16.93
C SER A 5 -12.15 0.98 16.65
N GLN A 6 -11.75 1.05 15.36
CA GLN A 6 -10.35 1.28 14.99
C GLN A 6 -9.92 2.75 15.15
N ALA A 7 -10.86 3.68 14.94
CA ALA A 7 -10.62 5.12 15.04
C ALA A 7 -10.26 5.56 16.47
N ASP A 8 -11.02 5.05 17.47
CA ASP A 8 -10.85 5.48 18.87
C ASP A 8 -9.44 5.19 19.43
N SER A 9 -8.82 4.07 19.04
CA SER A 9 -7.48 3.71 19.54
C SER A 9 -6.35 4.48 18.85
N HIS A 10 -6.50 4.76 17.55
CA HIS A 10 -5.56 5.55 16.77
C HIS A 10 -5.57 7.02 17.21
N ASP A 11 -6.77 7.58 17.42
CA ASP A 11 -6.96 8.98 17.82
C ASP A 11 -6.31 9.29 19.17
N VAL A 12 -6.30 8.32 20.09
CA VAL A 12 -5.63 8.46 21.39
C VAL A 12 -4.11 8.58 21.21
N VAL A 13 -3.50 7.73 20.38
CA VAL A 13 -2.06 7.78 20.10
C VAL A 13 -1.70 9.07 19.36
N GLU A 14 -2.52 9.48 18.39
CA GLU A 14 -2.33 10.75 17.67
C GLU A 14 -2.37 11.96 18.61
N LYS A 15 -3.33 11.98 19.55
CA LYS A 15 -3.43 13.05 20.54
C LYS A 15 -2.20 13.09 21.44
N GLN A 16 -1.75 11.93 21.93
CA GLN A 16 -0.54 11.85 22.75
C GLN A 16 0.71 12.29 21.98
N LEU A 17 0.78 12.00 20.67
CA LEU A 17 1.88 12.47 19.82
C LEU A 17 1.88 14.00 19.69
N LYS A 18 0.70 14.62 19.55
CA LYS A 18 0.56 16.08 19.56
C LYS A 18 0.99 16.68 20.90
N ASP A 19 0.66 16.04 22.01
CA ASP A 19 1.09 16.48 23.35
C ASP A 19 2.63 16.47 23.46
N VAL A 20 3.32 15.43 22.95
CA VAL A 20 4.79 15.36 22.92
C VAL A 20 5.41 16.47 22.07
N ILE A 21 4.85 16.75 20.88
CA ILE A 21 5.31 17.85 20.02
C ILE A 21 5.15 19.19 20.74
N GLN A 22 4.04 19.38 21.44
CA GLN A 22 3.77 20.58 22.22
C GLN A 22 4.76 20.74 23.38
N ASP A 23 5.07 19.67 24.10
CA ASP A 23 6.08 19.67 25.18
C ASP A 23 7.47 20.05 24.64
N LEU A 24 7.88 19.51 23.49
CA LEU A 24 9.15 19.86 22.82
C LEU A 24 9.20 21.34 22.42
N TYR A 25 8.10 21.87 21.88
CA TYR A 25 8.00 23.28 21.51
C TYR A 25 8.06 24.21 22.73
N GLN A 26 7.36 23.85 23.81
CA GLN A 26 7.40 24.60 25.06
C GLN A 26 8.79 24.60 25.69
N LEU A 27 9.47 23.45 25.69
CA LEU A 27 10.87 23.34 26.11
C LEU A 27 11.80 24.22 25.28
N MET A 28 11.64 24.26 23.96
CA MET A 28 12.42 25.14 23.08
C MET A 28 12.26 26.61 23.48
N ILE A 29 11.04 27.07 23.73
CA ILE A 29 10.77 28.45 24.17
C ILE A 29 11.41 28.73 25.53
N GLN A 30 11.27 27.81 26.49
CA GLN A 30 11.83 27.98 27.84
C GLN A 30 13.35 28.02 27.85
N VAL A 31 14.00 27.21 27.02
CA VAL A 31 15.47 27.21 26.86
C VAL A 31 15.93 28.49 26.16
N ASN A 32 15.22 28.94 25.12
CA ASN A 32 15.56 30.19 24.42
C ASN A 32 15.38 31.44 25.31
N SER A 33 14.37 31.43 26.18
CA SER A 33 14.07 32.52 27.13
C SER A 33 14.77 32.38 28.49
N TYR A 34 15.69 31.43 28.62
CA TYR A 34 16.30 31.09 29.89
C TYR A 34 17.04 32.29 30.51
N ASP A 35 16.68 32.62 31.75
CA ASP A 35 17.31 33.68 32.57
C ASP A 35 17.19 35.13 32.04
N LEU A 36 16.49 35.34 30.92
CA LEU A 36 16.25 36.68 30.34
C LEU A 36 15.34 37.58 31.20
N ALA A 37 14.59 37.00 32.15
CA ALA A 37 13.57 37.70 32.93
C ALA A 37 13.81 37.69 34.46
N GLY A 38 14.94 37.18 34.96
CA GLY A 38 15.26 37.14 36.40
C GLY A 38 14.28 36.36 37.28
N ARG A 39 13.48 35.46 36.70
CA ARG A 39 12.52 34.57 37.38
C ARG A 39 13.15 33.19 37.60
N PRO A 40 12.63 32.35 38.54
CA PRO A 40 13.08 30.97 38.71
C PRO A 40 12.78 30.13 37.45
N SER A 41 13.67 30.20 36.45
CA SER A 41 13.59 29.51 35.16
C SER A 41 13.99 28.04 35.28
N ARG A 42 14.82 27.72 36.27
CA ARG A 42 15.32 26.36 36.52
C ARG A 42 14.21 25.38 36.87
N ASP A 43 13.37 25.70 37.86
CA ASP A 43 12.32 24.79 38.32
C ASP A 43 11.26 24.55 37.23
N VAL A 44 10.96 25.57 36.44
CA VAL A 44 10.04 25.49 35.29
C VAL A 44 10.61 24.57 34.19
N LEU A 45 11.90 24.72 33.89
CA LEU A 45 12.59 23.87 32.92
C LEU A 45 12.64 22.41 33.41
N GLU A 46 12.98 22.19 34.68
CA GLU A 46 13.02 20.86 35.29
C GLU A 46 11.66 20.16 35.20
N ASN A 47 10.58 20.88 35.53
CA ASN A 47 9.22 20.35 35.43
C ASN A 47 8.83 20.04 33.98
N SER A 48 9.25 20.86 33.02
CA SER A 48 8.93 20.64 31.60
C SER A 48 9.68 19.44 31.02
N VAL A 49 10.93 19.20 31.44
CA VAL A 49 11.67 17.97 31.07
C VAL A 49 11.03 16.73 31.68
N LYS A 50 10.60 16.80 32.95
CA LYS A 50 9.85 15.70 33.59
C LYS A 50 8.51 15.44 32.89
N GLN A 51 7.81 16.49 32.47
CA GLN A 51 6.57 16.35 31.72
C GLN A 51 6.80 15.65 30.37
N LEU A 52 7.84 16.03 29.63
CA LEU A 52 8.23 15.37 28.37
C LEU A 52 8.54 13.88 28.58
N ASP A 53 9.28 13.53 29.63
CA ASP A 53 9.57 12.13 29.97
C ASP A 53 8.28 11.33 30.21
N LEU A 54 7.36 11.89 31.00
CA LEU A 54 6.06 11.26 31.27
C LEU A 54 5.21 11.09 30.01
N THR A 55 5.16 12.09 29.12
CA THR A 55 4.39 12.00 27.88
C THR A 55 5.01 11.02 26.88
N LEU A 56 6.33 10.96 26.78
CA LEU A 56 7.05 9.95 25.97
C LEU A 56 6.81 8.51 26.46
N GLN A 57 6.85 8.28 27.78
CA GLN A 57 6.54 6.96 28.35
C GLN A 57 5.07 6.59 28.12
N LYS A 58 4.16 7.56 28.24
CA LYS A 58 2.73 7.35 28.02
C LYS A 58 2.42 6.96 26.56
N ILE A 59 3.01 7.63 25.58
CA ILE A 59 2.82 7.26 24.17
C ILE A 59 3.42 5.89 23.86
N HIS A 60 4.61 5.58 24.39
CA HIS A 60 5.25 4.28 24.18
C HIS A 60 4.39 3.13 24.73
N THR A 61 3.88 3.27 25.95
CA THR A 61 3.02 2.25 26.59
C THR A 61 1.66 2.12 25.89
N THR A 62 1.07 3.23 25.44
CA THR A 62 -0.20 3.21 24.71
C THR A 62 -0.05 2.57 23.33
N ALA A 63 1.00 2.92 22.58
CA ALA A 63 1.24 2.41 21.23
C ALA A 63 1.58 0.91 21.21
N ASN A 64 2.30 0.42 22.23
CA ASN A 64 2.66 -1.00 22.35
C ASN A 64 1.62 -1.85 23.08
N ASN A 65 0.50 -1.26 23.52
CA ASN A 65 -0.56 -2.02 24.18
C ASN A 65 -1.24 -2.97 23.17
N PRO A 66 -1.39 -4.27 23.46
CA PRO A 66 -2.07 -5.22 22.58
C PRO A 66 -3.52 -4.85 22.23
N THR A 67 -4.17 -4.01 23.05
CA THR A 67 -5.54 -3.52 22.76
C THR A 67 -5.56 -2.36 21.78
N THR A 68 -4.43 -1.68 21.55
CA THR A 68 -4.30 -0.61 20.56
C THR A 68 -4.09 -1.22 19.17
N GLN A 69 -5.06 -1.01 18.28
CA GLN A 69 -5.01 -1.54 16.92
C GLN A 69 -4.42 -0.50 15.96
N LEU A 70 -3.10 -0.46 15.86
CA LEU A 70 -2.42 0.38 14.87
C LEU A 70 -2.40 -0.30 13.49
N PRO A 71 -2.52 0.46 12.40
CA PRO A 71 -2.41 -0.09 11.05
C PRO A 71 -1.00 -0.61 10.79
N SER A 72 -0.90 -1.67 9.97
CA SER A 72 0.38 -2.13 9.45
C SER A 72 0.89 -1.16 8.39
N ILE A 73 2.13 -0.70 8.54
CA ILE A 73 2.77 0.29 7.66
C ILE A 73 3.85 -0.44 6.84
N PRO A 74 3.76 -0.43 5.50
CA PRO A 74 4.83 -0.88 4.62
C PRO A 74 6.18 -0.22 4.96
N PRO A 75 7.30 -0.99 5.04
CA PRO A 75 8.61 -0.42 5.36
C PRO A 75 9.04 0.69 4.41
N GLU A 76 8.60 0.65 3.15
CA GLU A 76 8.90 1.67 2.16
C GLU A 76 8.32 3.04 2.54
N LEU A 77 7.17 3.08 3.23
CA LEU A 77 6.57 4.34 3.70
C LEU A 77 7.42 5.02 4.78
N ILE A 78 8.18 4.25 5.56
CA ILE A 78 9.09 4.81 6.58
C ILE A 78 10.16 5.67 5.88
N GLN A 79 10.74 5.16 4.78
CA GLN A 79 11.73 5.90 4.01
C GLN A 79 11.17 7.21 3.41
N TYR A 80 9.88 7.23 3.03
CA TYR A 80 9.23 8.45 2.55
C TYR A 80 9.17 9.51 3.64
N VAL A 81 8.77 9.13 4.86
CA VAL A 81 8.72 10.04 6.01
C VAL A 81 10.12 10.50 6.41
N ASP A 82 11.10 9.60 6.47
CA ASP A 82 12.50 9.92 6.83
C ASP A 82 13.15 10.92 5.86
N THR A 83 12.80 10.86 4.58
CA THR A 83 13.28 11.79 3.55
C THR A 83 12.44 13.07 3.45
N GLY A 84 11.40 13.22 4.26
CA GLY A 84 10.48 14.35 4.21
C GLY A 84 9.56 14.36 2.98
N ARG A 85 9.43 13.22 2.28
CA ARG A 85 8.55 13.08 1.11
C ARG A 85 7.13 12.73 1.56
N ASN A 86 6.13 13.27 0.87
CA ASN A 86 4.73 12.98 1.17
C ASN A 86 4.44 11.46 0.99
N PRO A 87 4.02 10.72 2.04
CA PRO A 87 3.71 9.30 1.96
C PRO A 87 2.53 8.97 1.01
N ASP A 88 1.64 9.92 0.72
CA ASP A 88 0.53 9.72 -0.23
C ASP A 88 1.03 9.38 -1.65
N ILE A 89 2.25 9.81 -1.98
CA ILE A 89 2.87 9.52 -3.27
C ILE A 89 3.11 8.01 -3.43
N TYR A 90 3.53 7.31 -2.36
CA TYR A 90 3.70 5.85 -2.40
C TYR A 90 2.36 5.17 -2.71
N THR A 91 1.29 5.55 -2.01
CA THR A 91 -0.05 4.98 -2.24
C THR A 91 -0.51 5.20 -3.68
N ARG A 92 -0.28 6.41 -4.21
CA ARG A 92 -0.56 6.72 -5.61
C ARG A 92 0.26 5.86 -6.57
N GLU A 93 1.58 5.79 -6.38
CA GLU A 93 2.49 4.99 -7.21
C GLU A 93 2.12 3.50 -7.18
N PHE A 94 1.70 2.99 -6.02
CA PHE A 94 1.25 1.61 -5.86
C PHE A 94 -0.02 1.31 -6.67
N VAL A 95 -1.02 2.20 -6.61
CA VAL A 95 -2.24 2.08 -7.42
C VAL A 95 -1.92 2.18 -8.91
N GLU A 96 -1.05 3.11 -9.30
CA GLU A 96 -0.60 3.24 -10.69
C GLU A 96 0.13 1.98 -11.19
N LEU A 97 0.99 1.39 -10.35
CA LEU A 97 1.71 0.15 -10.63
C LEU A 97 0.74 -1.03 -10.77
N ALA A 98 -0.20 -1.19 -9.84
CA ALA A 98 -1.20 -2.25 -9.90
C ALA A 98 -2.06 -2.14 -11.17
N ARG A 99 -2.50 -0.93 -11.52
CA ARG A 99 -3.25 -0.68 -12.76
C ARG A 99 -2.43 -1.03 -13.99
N ARG A 100 -1.17 -0.58 -14.06
CA ARG A 100 -0.26 -0.88 -15.18
C ARG A 100 -0.01 -2.39 -15.30
N GLY A 101 0.23 -3.07 -14.17
CA GLY A 101 0.41 -4.52 -14.12
C GLY A 101 -0.80 -5.29 -14.62
N ASN A 102 -2.00 -4.91 -14.18
CA ASN A 102 -3.26 -5.54 -14.63
C ASN A 102 -3.48 -5.35 -16.13
N GLN A 103 -3.27 -4.14 -16.65
CA GLN A 103 -3.38 -3.86 -18.08
C GLN A 103 -2.37 -4.65 -18.90
N LEU A 104 -1.11 -4.70 -18.46
CA LEU A 104 -0.07 -5.47 -19.11
C LEU A 104 -0.40 -6.96 -19.14
N MET A 105 -0.85 -7.52 -18.01
CA MET A 105 -1.22 -8.93 -17.92
C MET A 105 -2.40 -9.25 -18.84
N ARG A 106 -3.43 -8.40 -18.85
CA ARG A 106 -4.57 -8.55 -19.76
C ARG A 106 -4.13 -8.54 -21.23
N GLY A 107 -3.26 -7.60 -21.61
CA GLY A 107 -2.72 -7.53 -22.97
C GLY A 107 -1.90 -8.76 -23.35
N LYS A 108 -1.10 -9.31 -22.42
CA LYS A 108 -0.40 -10.58 -22.63
C LYS A 108 -1.35 -11.74 -22.85
N LEU A 109 -2.39 -11.86 -22.02
CA LEU A 109 -3.40 -12.92 -22.14
C LEU A 109 -4.11 -12.85 -23.50
N GLU A 110 -4.48 -11.64 -23.95
CA GLU A 110 -5.12 -11.41 -25.25
C GLU A 110 -4.19 -11.75 -26.42
N ALA A 111 -2.92 -11.35 -26.34
CA ALA A 111 -1.91 -11.67 -27.37
C ALA A 111 -1.63 -13.18 -27.44
N PHE A 112 -1.49 -13.86 -26.30
CA PHE A 112 -1.31 -15.32 -26.27
C PHE A 112 -2.55 -16.06 -26.75
N GLY A 113 -3.76 -15.56 -26.41
CA GLY A 113 -5.01 -16.10 -26.94
C GLY A 113 -5.08 -15.98 -28.47
N SER A 114 -4.73 -14.82 -29.01
CA SER A 114 -4.69 -14.59 -30.46
C SER A 114 -3.64 -15.46 -31.16
N PHE A 115 -2.46 -15.61 -30.55
CA PHE A 115 -1.40 -16.49 -31.08
C PHE A 115 -1.83 -17.96 -31.09
N ARG A 116 -2.46 -18.43 -30.01
CA ARG A 116 -3.04 -19.78 -29.93
C ARG A 116 -4.04 -20.01 -31.07
N ASP A 117 -4.93 -19.06 -31.31
CA ASP A 117 -5.99 -19.17 -32.31
C ASP A 117 -5.42 -19.27 -33.73
N VAL A 118 -4.47 -18.41 -34.09
CA VAL A 118 -3.77 -18.46 -35.39
C VAL A 118 -2.93 -19.73 -35.53
N LEU A 119 -2.25 -20.16 -34.47
CA LEU A 119 -1.47 -21.39 -34.49
C LEU A 119 -2.36 -22.62 -34.72
N ALA A 120 -3.52 -22.68 -34.06
CA ALA A 120 -4.47 -23.78 -34.23
C ALA A 120 -5.00 -23.86 -35.66
N GLU A 121 -5.33 -22.72 -36.27
CA GLU A 121 -5.77 -22.64 -37.68
C GLU A 121 -4.70 -23.21 -38.63
N VAL A 122 -3.45 -22.74 -38.50
CA VAL A 122 -2.34 -23.23 -39.34
C VAL A 122 -2.06 -24.72 -39.09
N MET A 123 -2.18 -25.19 -37.85
CA MET A 123 -1.98 -26.61 -37.53
C MET A 123 -3.08 -27.49 -38.12
N VAL A 124 -4.34 -27.05 -38.14
CA VAL A 124 -5.42 -27.82 -38.78
C VAL A 124 -5.27 -27.86 -40.30
N ALA A 125 -4.86 -26.75 -40.91
CA ALA A 125 -4.57 -26.72 -42.35
C ALA A 125 -3.39 -27.62 -42.74
N GLY A 126 -2.35 -27.68 -41.90
CA GLY A 126 -1.15 -28.48 -42.13
C GLY A 126 -1.26 -29.95 -41.72
N LEU A 127 -2.11 -30.28 -40.74
CA LEU A 127 -2.24 -31.61 -40.11
C LEU A 127 -3.74 -31.94 -39.88
N PRO A 128 -4.52 -32.21 -40.95
CA PRO A 128 -5.95 -32.45 -40.84
C PRO A 128 -6.33 -33.62 -39.93
N GLU A 129 -5.47 -34.64 -39.85
CA GLU A 129 -5.65 -35.82 -39.00
C GLU A 129 -5.66 -35.49 -37.49
N LEU A 130 -5.08 -34.35 -37.10
CA LEU A 130 -5.02 -33.90 -35.70
C LEU A 130 -6.10 -32.87 -35.34
N LYS A 131 -7.05 -32.55 -36.25
CA LYS A 131 -8.07 -31.51 -36.04
C LYS A 131 -8.77 -31.65 -34.67
N LYS A 132 -9.17 -32.87 -34.31
CA LYS A 132 -9.87 -33.14 -33.04
C LYS A 132 -9.01 -32.84 -31.80
N ASP A 133 -7.74 -33.23 -31.83
CA ASP A 133 -6.82 -33.01 -30.70
C ASP A 133 -6.45 -31.52 -30.58
N ILE A 134 -6.28 -30.83 -31.70
CA ILE A 134 -6.02 -29.39 -31.73
C ILE A 134 -7.20 -28.61 -31.14
N VAL A 135 -8.44 -28.94 -31.53
CA VAL A 135 -9.66 -28.35 -30.97
C VAL A 135 -9.73 -28.56 -29.45
N ASP A 136 -9.48 -29.79 -28.98
CA ASP A 136 -9.48 -30.11 -27.55
C ASP A 136 -8.46 -29.25 -26.76
N VAL A 137 -7.25 -29.05 -27.31
CA VAL A 137 -6.24 -28.18 -26.69
C VAL A 137 -6.67 -26.71 -26.68
N VAL A 138 -7.27 -26.20 -27.76
CA VAL A 138 -7.76 -24.82 -27.82
C VAL A 138 -8.83 -24.57 -26.75
N VAL A 139 -9.81 -25.48 -26.63
CA VAL A 139 -10.88 -25.38 -25.62
C VAL A 139 -10.30 -25.45 -24.19
N LYS A 140 -9.40 -26.40 -23.94
CA LYS A 140 -8.75 -26.56 -22.62
C LYS A 140 -7.86 -25.38 -22.22
N THR A 141 -7.36 -24.62 -23.19
CA THR A 141 -6.55 -23.41 -22.96
C THR A 141 -7.39 -22.12 -23.01
N GLY A 142 -8.71 -22.23 -22.88
CA GLY A 142 -9.64 -21.08 -22.77
C GLY A 142 -10.00 -20.44 -24.10
N GLY A 143 -9.86 -21.17 -25.21
CA GLY A 143 -10.28 -20.76 -26.56
C GLY A 143 -11.68 -21.26 -26.90
N ARG A 144 -12.17 -20.84 -28.06
CA ARG A 144 -13.46 -21.29 -28.60
C ARG A 144 -13.24 -22.26 -29.74
N GLU A 145 -14.07 -23.30 -29.79
CA GLU A 145 -14.07 -24.32 -30.85
C GLU A 145 -14.30 -23.71 -32.24
N GLU A 146 -15.16 -22.68 -32.30
CA GLU A 146 -15.49 -21.88 -33.49
C GLU A 146 -14.29 -21.27 -34.23
N VAL A 147 -13.14 -21.12 -33.56
CA VAL A 147 -11.92 -20.57 -34.17
C VAL A 147 -11.37 -21.51 -35.24
N VAL A 148 -11.60 -22.81 -35.08
CA VAL A 148 -11.03 -23.88 -35.91
C VAL A 148 -12.02 -24.38 -36.98
N GLU A 149 -13.30 -24.01 -36.87
CA GLU A 149 -14.38 -24.50 -37.73
C GLU A 149 -14.71 -23.57 -38.92
N LYS A 150 -14.03 -22.41 -39.04
CA LYS A 150 -14.38 -21.38 -40.04
C LYS A 150 -14.19 -21.77 -41.51
N GLU A 151 -13.46 -22.84 -41.81
CA GLU A 151 -13.21 -23.25 -43.21
C GLU A 151 -14.31 -24.13 -43.83
N ASP A 152 -15.22 -24.72 -43.04
CA ASP A 152 -16.22 -25.65 -43.59
C ASP A 152 -17.43 -24.94 -44.27
N GLN A 153 -17.47 -23.60 -44.34
CA GLN A 153 -18.60 -22.83 -44.91
C GLN A 153 -18.34 -22.10 -46.24
N VAL A 154 -17.17 -22.23 -46.85
CA VAL A 154 -16.91 -21.66 -48.19
C VAL A 154 -16.78 -22.80 -49.20
N SER A 155 -17.93 -23.27 -49.71
CA SER A 155 -18.05 -24.12 -50.90
C SER A 155 -18.64 -23.34 -52.06
#